data_AF-A0A421C8U3-F1
#
_entry.id   AF-A0A421C8U3-F1
#
_cell.length_a   1.000
_cell.length_b   1.000
_cell.length_c   1.000
_cell.angle_alpha   90.00
_cell.angle_beta   90.00
_cell.angle_gamma   90.00
#
_symmetry.space_group_name_H-M   'P 1'
#
loop_
_entity.id
_entity.type
_entity.pdbx_description
1 polymer ?
#
loop_
_entity_poly.entity_id
_entity_poly.type
_entity_poly.pdbx_seq_one_letter_code
_entity_poly.pdbx_strand_id
1 'polypeptide(L)' 'MGLGATVMVVGTEKSLSITWDTGVIEDDKPVLSRQTLSVDSAMTAQEAYDAAYNIASLTNYIIADIRLIETQTLGPID' A
#
# COMPACT_ATOMS: atom_id res chain seq x y z
N MET A 1 -18.56 30.63 -13.91
CA MET A 1 -18.59 29.20 -13.58
C MET A 1 -18.16 28.41 -14.81
N GLY A 2 -16.86 28.38 -15.10
CA GLY A 2 -16.32 27.65 -16.25
C GLY A 2 -16.23 26.16 -15.92
N LEU A 3 -17.02 25.36 -16.62
CA LEU A 3 -16.94 23.90 -16.59
C LEU A 3 -15.69 23.50 -17.38
N GLY A 4 -14.54 23.32 -16.71
CA GLY A 4 -13.31 22.95 -17.41
C GLY A 4 -12.00 23.05 -16.63
N ALA A 5 -12.01 23.36 -15.34
CA ALA A 5 -10.78 23.36 -14.55
C ALA A 5 -10.30 21.91 -14.37
N THR A 6 -9.34 21.49 -15.20
CA THR A 6 -8.66 20.20 -15.05
C THR A 6 -7.79 20.28 -13.81
N VAL A 7 -8.16 19.50 -12.78
CA VAL A 7 -7.31 19.27 -11.61
C VAL A 7 -5.96 18.76 -12.11
N MET A 8 -4.89 19.50 -11.82
CA MET A 8 -3.55 19.12 -12.22
C MET A 8 -3.00 18.10 -11.22
N VAL A 9 -2.55 16.93 -11.69
CA VAL A 9 -1.83 15.98 -10.84
C VAL A 9 -0.37 16.45 -10.75
N VAL A 10 0.05 16.85 -9.56
CA VAL A 10 1.38 17.40 -9.25
C VAL A 10 2.40 16.29 -8.98
N GLY A 11 1.93 15.13 -8.54
CA GLY A 11 2.75 13.95 -8.34
C GLY A 11 1.91 12.72 -8.02
N THR A 12 2.46 11.54 -8.34
CA THR A 12 1.86 10.25 -8.01
C THR A 12 2.86 9.45 -7.19
N GLU A 13 2.47 9.08 -5.98
CA GLU A 13 3.24 8.22 -5.10
C GLU A 13 2.51 6.89 -4.96
N LYS A 14 3.27 5.79 -4.94
CA LYS A 14 2.73 4.47 -4.63
C LYS A 14 3.29 3.97 -3.32
N SER A 15 2.45 3.27 -2.57
CA SER A 15 2.84 2.64 -1.32
C SER A 15 2.27 1.23 -1.25
N LEU A 16 3.13 0.28 -0.93
CA LEU A 16 2.74 -1.09 -0.65
C LEU A 16 2.45 -1.23 0.84
N SER A 17 1.19 -1.50 1.18
CA SER A 17 0.78 -1.81 2.54
C SER A 17 0.52 -3.30 2.66
N ILE A 18 1.27 -3.96 3.55
CA ILE A 18 1.13 -5.38 3.84
C ILE A 18 0.66 -5.51 5.29
N THR A 19 -0.42 -6.26 5.49
CA THR A 19 -0.88 -6.64 6.83
C THR A 19 -0.44 -8.08 7.08
N TRP A 20 0.34 -8.25 8.12
CA TRP A 20 0.91 -9.50 8.60
C TRP A 20 0.05 -10.03 9.75
N ASP A 21 -0.34 -11.29 9.67
CA ASP A 21 -0.79 -12.04 10.83
C ASP A 21 0.44 -12.60 11.55
N THR A 22 0.61 -12.22 12.81
CA THR A 22 1.79 -12.62 13.60
C THR A 22 1.66 -14.02 14.20
N GLY A 23 0.50 -14.65 14.10
CA GLY A 23 0.15 -15.90 14.77
C GLY A 23 -0.04 -15.76 16.28
N VAL A 24 0.10 -14.55 16.82
CA VAL A 24 -0.10 -14.24 18.24
C VAL A 24 -1.55 -13.83 18.46
N ILE A 25 -2.19 -14.43 19.46
CA ILE A 25 -3.53 -14.04 19.91
C ILE A 25 -3.36 -13.33 21.26
N GLU A 26 -3.81 -12.09 21.32
CA GLU A 26 -3.81 -11.25 22.53
C GLU A 26 -5.24 -10.76 22.78
N ASP A 27 -5.74 -10.87 24.02
CA ASP A 27 -7.12 -10.49 24.37
C ASP A 27 -8.21 -11.09 23.43
N ASP A 28 -8.06 -12.38 23.10
CA ASP A 28 -8.96 -13.13 22.18
C ASP A 28 -9.00 -12.55 20.75
N LYS A 29 -8.01 -11.72 20.38
CA LYS A 29 -7.90 -11.11 19.05
C LYS A 29 -6.56 -11.44 18.41
N PRO A 30 -6.53 -11.76 17.09
CA PRO A 30 -5.28 -11.95 16.38
C PRO A 30 -4.52 -10.61 16.30
N VAL A 31 -3.24 -10.64 16.63
CA VAL A 31 -2.35 -9.49 16.53
C VAL A 31 -1.90 -9.38 15.08
N LEU A 32 -2.43 -8.36 14.40
CA LEU A 32 -2.05 -8.01 13.04
C LEU A 32 -1.01 -6.88 13.07
N SER A 33 0.10 -7.06 12.35
CA SER A 33 1.12 -6.04 12.15
C SER A 33 0.97 -5.44 10.77
N ARG A 34 0.87 -4.11 10.66
CA ARG A 34 0.82 -3.42 9.37
C ARG A 34 2.17 -2.82 9.05
N GLN A 35 2.68 -3.14 7.87
CA GLN A 35 3.87 -2.52 7.32
C GLN A 35 3.51 -1.76 6.04
N THR A 36 3.97 -0.52 5.93
CA THR A 36 3.78 0.30 4.74
C THR A 36 5.16 0.69 4.20
N LEU A 37 5.37 0.45 2.91
CA LEU A 37 6.62 0.70 2.20
C LEU A 37 6.32 1.64 1.04
N SER A 38 7.06 2.74 0.94
CA SER A 38 7.03 3.56 -0.27
C SER A 38 7.67 2.77 -1.40
N VAL A 39 6.99 2.69 -2.54
CA VAL A 39 7.45 1.92 -3.70
C VAL A 39 7.51 2.82 -4.93
N ASP A 40 8.23 2.36 -5.94
CA ASP A 40 8.30 3.09 -7.19
C ASP A 40 6.91 3.24 -7.82
N SER A 41 6.65 4.40 -8.41
CA SER A 41 5.41 4.68 -9.15
C SER A 41 5.15 3.72 -10.31
N ALA A 42 6.20 3.14 -10.90
CA ALA A 42 6.11 2.14 -11.96
C ALA A 42 5.77 0.73 -11.43
N MET A 43 5.78 0.51 -10.11
CA MET A 43 5.54 -0.80 -9.52
C MET A 43 4.16 -1.33 -9.91
N THR A 44 4.17 -2.54 -10.46
CA THR A 44 2.95 -3.25 -10.86
C THR A 44 2.33 -4.01 -9.68
N ALA A 45 1.05 -4.36 -9.81
CA ALA A 45 0.38 -5.18 -8.80
C ALA A 45 1.03 -6.56 -8.63
N GLN A 46 1.58 -7.13 -9.72
CA GLN A 46 2.27 -8.41 -9.68
C GLN A 46 3.61 -8.31 -8.93
N GLU A 47 4.42 -7.29 -9.22
CA GLU A 47 5.66 -7.06 -8.47
C GLU A 47 5.40 -6.77 -6.98
N ALA A 48 4.33 -6.03 -6.67
CA ALA A 48 3.90 -5.81 -5.29
C ALA A 48 3.51 -7.11 -4.58
N TYR A 49 2.82 -8.01 -5.27
CA TYR A 49 2.47 -9.32 -4.75
C TYR A 49 3.72 -10.19 -4.55
N ASP A 50 4.59 -10.29 -5.56
CA ASP A 50 5.84 -11.05 -5.48
C ASP A 50 6.76 -10.51 -4.37
N ALA A 51 6.85 -9.19 -4.21
CA ALA A 51 7.60 -8.56 -3.13
C ALA A 51 7.02 -8.91 -1.76
N ALA A 52 5.69 -8.83 -1.59
CA ALA A 52 5.04 -9.19 -0.33
C ALA A 52 5.28 -10.66 0.03
N TYR A 53 5.20 -11.58 -0.93
CA TYR A 53 5.48 -13.00 -0.72
C TYR A 53 6.96 -13.29 -0.45
N ASN A 54 7.87 -12.57 -1.11
CA ASN A 54 9.29 -12.65 -0.79
C ASN A 54 9.57 -12.20 0.65
N ILE A 55 8.98 -11.09 1.08
CA ILE A 55 9.13 -10.63 2.48
C ILE A 55 8.50 -11.63 3.44
N ALA A 56 7.32 -12.18 3.12
CA ALA A 56 6.68 -13.21 3.93
C ALA A 56 7.60 -14.42 4.12
N SER A 57 8.30 -14.86 3.07
CA SER A 57 9.24 -15.99 3.12
C SER A 57 10.44 -15.75 4.05
N LEU A 58 10.76 -14.49 4.36
CA LEU A 58 11.83 -14.09 5.28
C LEU A 58 11.34 -13.96 6.73
N THR A 59 10.03 -14.12 6.96
CA THR A 59 9.41 -14.00 8.28
C THR A 59 8.62 -15.28 8.62
N ASN A 60 8.19 -15.41 9.87
CA ASN A 60 7.22 -16.44 10.25
C ASN A 60 5.78 -15.91 10.18
N TYR A 61 5.58 -14.71 9.65
CA TYR A 61 4.27 -14.07 9.60
C TYR A 61 3.52 -14.47 8.33
N ILE A 62 2.20 -14.59 8.45
CA ILE A 62 1.32 -14.92 7.34
C ILE A 62 0.81 -13.62 6.73
N ILE A 63 0.74 -13.53 5.40
CA ILE A 63 0.12 -12.38 4.75
C ILE A 63 -1.39 -12.46 4.99
N ALA A 64 -1.93 -11.50 5.72
CA ALA A 64 -3.37 -11.34 5.91
C ALA A 64 -4.01 -10.50 4.80
N ASP A 65 -3.31 -9.46 4.34
CA ASP A 65 -3.82 -8.52 3.33
C ASP A 65 -2.68 -7.78 2.63
N ILE A 66 -2.81 -7.55 1.32
CA ILE A 66 -1.87 -6.77 0.51
C ILE A 66 -2.63 -5.66 -0.19
N ARG A 67 -2.18 -4.41 -0.05
CA ARG A 67 -2.76 -3.26 -0.74
C ARG A 67 -1.66 -2.46 -1.42
N LEU A 68 -1.87 -2.17 -2.70
CA LEU A 68 -1.12 -1.16 -3.42
C LEU A 68 -1.94 0.13 -3.40
N ILE A 69 -1.47 1.12 -2.64
CA ILE A 69 -2.14 2.41 -2.47
C ILE A 69 -1.46 3.38 -3.42
N GLU A 70 -2.24 4.00 -4.29
CA GLU A 70 -1.79 5.10 -5.13
C GLU A 70 -2.31 6.41 -4.55
N THR A 71 -1.39 7.32 -4.24
CA THR A 71 -1.69 8.65 -3.72
C THR A 71 -1.35 9.66 -4.81
N GLN A 72 -2.37 10.33 -5.33
CA GLN A 72 -2.19 11.43 -6.28
C GLN A 72 -2.23 12.74 -5.51
N THR A 73 -1.15 13.51 -5.62
CA THR A 73 -1.11 14.89 -5.12
C THR A 73 -1.75 15.79 -6.16
N LEU A 74 -2.87 16.40 -5.80
CA LEU A 74 -3.61 17.30 -6.67
C LEU A 74 -3.15 18.75 -6.44
N GLY A 75 -2.96 19.48 -7.52
CA GLY A 75 -2.62 20.90 -7.53
C GLY A 75 -3.86 21.77 -7.31
N PRO A 76 -3.65 23.08 -7.03
CA PRO A 76 -4.75 24.02 -6.90
C PRO A 76 -5.57 24.06 -8.19
N ILE A 77 -6.89 24.21 -8.03
CA ILE A 77 -7.83 24.41 -9.13
C ILE A 77 -7.85 25.91 -9.43
N ASP A 78 -7.57 26.30 -10.67
CA ASP A 78 -7.72 27.68 -11.19
C ASP A 78 -9.12 27.91 -11.76
#